data_AF-A0A504IU09-F1
#
_entry.id   AF-A0A504IU09-F1
#
_cell.length_a   1.000
_cell.length_b   1.000
_cell.length_c   1.000
_cell.angle_alpha   90.00
_cell.angle_beta   90.00
_cell.angle_gamma   90.00
#
_symmetry.space_group_name_H-M   'P 1'
#
loop_
_entity.id
_entity.type
_entity.pdbx_description
1 polymer ?
#
loop_
_entity_poly.entity_id
_entity_poly.type
_entity_poly.pdbx_seq_one_letter_code
_entity_poly.pdbx_strand_id
1 'polypeptide(L)' 'DRETGWPGDDKVFLIDPGSRKSVPISCNEGERICYGAWVYGNDAISAGVGPDNDRPCDDCCFICVHHSTETVDLVE' A
#
# COMPACT_ATOMS: atom_id res chain seq x y z
N ASP A 1 -4.21 7.60 -14.73
CA ASP A 1 -4.08 6.98 -13.40
C ASP A 1 -5.28 7.30 -12.53
N ARG A 2 -5.67 6.36 -11.67
CA ARG A 2 -6.68 6.59 -10.63
C ARG A 2 -5.98 7.31 -9.47
N GLU A 3 -6.20 8.61 -9.31
CA GLU A 3 -5.72 9.34 -8.12
C GLU A 3 -6.66 9.01 -6.95
N THR A 4 -6.47 7.84 -6.33
CA THR A 4 -7.27 7.40 -5.20
C THR A 4 -6.40 7.17 -3.98
N GLY A 5 -6.56 8.01 -2.95
CA GLY A 5 -6.03 7.73 -1.63
C GLY A 5 -6.75 6.54 -0.99
N TRP A 6 -5.99 5.66 -0.35
CA TRP A 6 -6.54 4.63 0.51
C TRP A 6 -6.16 4.94 1.96
N PRO A 7 -7.09 4.91 2.93
CA PRO A 7 -8.51 4.55 2.82
C PRO A 7 -9.47 5.65 2.32
N GLY A 8 -8.92 6.79 1.87
CA GLY A 8 -9.62 7.96 1.34
C GLY A 8 -9.03 9.24 1.90
N ASP A 9 -9.31 10.39 1.29
CA ASP A 9 -8.62 11.67 1.56
C ASP A 9 -8.71 12.16 3.01
N ASP A 10 -9.68 11.68 3.79
CA ASP A 10 -9.87 12.05 5.22
C ASP A 10 -9.94 10.84 6.16
N LYS A 11 -9.46 9.67 5.72
CA LYS A 11 -9.53 8.44 6.53
C LYS A 11 -8.14 7.94 6.86
N VAL A 12 -7.96 7.52 8.11
CA VAL A 12 -6.72 6.90 8.59
C VAL A 12 -7.05 5.63 9.36
N PHE A 13 -6.16 4.64 9.28
CA PHE A 13 -6.22 3.48 10.17
C PHE A 13 -5.18 3.61 11.26
N LEU A 14 -5.65 3.63 12.51
CA LEU A 14 -4.77 3.51 13.66
C LEU A 14 -4.33 2.06 13.80
N ILE A 15 -3.03 1.85 14.02
CA ILE A 15 -2.41 0.55 14.28
C ILE A 15 -1.68 0.68 15.61
N ASP A 16 -2.02 -0.17 16.57
CA ASP A 16 -1.36 -0.18 17.87
C ASP A 16 0.09 -0.68 17.77
N PRO A 17 0.99 -0.28 18.69
CA PRO A 17 2.37 -0.77 18.72
C PRO A 17 2.43 -2.30 18.72
N GLY A 18 3.21 -2.87 17.78
CA GLY A 18 3.38 -4.31 17.62
C GLY A 18 2.25 -5.02 16.86
N SER A 19 1.17 -4.33 16.51
CA SER A 19 0.08 -4.90 15.72
C SER A 19 0.41 -4.95 14.23
N ARG A 20 -0.23 -5.90 13.53
CA ARG A 20 -0.20 -6.02 12.08
C ARG A 20 -1.62 -5.94 11.55
N LYS A 21 -1.80 -5.31 10.39
CA LYS A 21 -3.08 -5.21 9.70
C LYS A 21 -2.90 -5.55 8.23
N SER A 22 -3.76 -6.44 7.74
CA SER A 22 -3.83 -6.79 6.32
C SER A 22 -5.14 -6.27 5.77
N VAL A 23 -5.08 -5.58 4.63
CA VAL A 23 -6.27 -5.08 3.95
C VAL A 23 -6.21 -5.49 2.48
N PRO A 24 -7.26 -6.13 1.95
CA PRO A 24 -7.37 -6.34 0.52
C PRO A 24 -7.62 -5.00 -0.19
N ILE A 25 -6.82 -4.70 -1.20
CA ILE A 25 -6.96 -3.50 -2.05
C ILE A 25 -7.21 -3.98 -3.48
N SER A 26 -8.29 -3.47 -4.09
CA SER A 26 -8.53 -3.68 -5.51
C SER A 26 -7.70 -2.68 -6.33
N CYS A 27 -7.00 -3.18 -7.34
CA CYS A 27 -6.18 -2.38 -8.25
C CYS A 27 -6.34 -2.85 -9.69
N ASN A 28 -6.03 -1.94 -10.62
CA ASN A 28 -5.90 -2.25 -12.04
C ASN A 28 -4.46 -2.66 -12.34
N GLU A 29 -4.29 -3.54 -13.33
CA GLU A 29 -2.97 -3.98 -13.77
C GLU A 29 -2.11 -2.78 -14.21
N GLY A 30 -0.87 -2.74 -13.75
CA GLY A 30 0.07 -1.65 -13.98
C GLY A 30 -0.04 -0.48 -12.99
N GLU A 31 -1.06 -0.43 -12.12
CA GLU A 31 -1.15 0.62 -11.10
C GLU A 31 0.02 0.54 -10.10
N ARG A 32 0.68 1.67 -9.87
CA ARG A 32 1.68 1.81 -8.82
C ARG A 32 0.99 2.13 -7.50
N ILE A 33 1.12 1.22 -6.55
CA ILE A 33 0.55 1.35 -5.21
C ILE A 33 1.68 1.63 -4.24
N CYS A 34 1.64 2.78 -3.59
CA CYS A 34 2.59 3.16 -2.55
C CYS A 34 1.89 3.19 -1.19
N TYR A 35 2.60 2.84 -0.13
CA TYR A 35 2.08 2.88 1.23
C TYR A 35 2.94 3.76 2.14
N GLY A 36 2.27 4.45 3.04
CA GLY A 36 2.88 5.36 4.00
C GLY A 36 2.19 5.27 5.35
N ALA A 37 2.90 5.63 6.40
CA ALA A 37 2.38 5.71 7.76
C ALA A 37 3.03 6.88 8.49
N TRP A 38 2.37 7.37 9.54
CA TRP A 38 2.87 8.45 10.38
C TRP A 38 2.34 8.34 11.80
N VAL A 39 2.97 9.06 12.73
CA VAL A 39 2.47 9.17 14.10
C VAL A 39 1.21 10.03 14.08
N TYR A 40 0.10 9.53 14.62
CA TYR A 40 -1.15 10.28 14.66
C TYR A 40 -0.97 11.60 15.42
N GLY A 41 -1.27 12.72 14.75
CA GLY A 41 -1.04 14.07 15.27
C GLY A 41 0.39 14.62 15.12
N ASN A 42 1.30 13.86 14.50
CA ASN A 42 2.67 14.29 14.19
C ASN A 42 3.18 13.62 12.89
N ASP A 43 2.94 14.29 11.76
CA ASP A 43 3.36 13.85 10.42
C ASP A 43 4.87 13.97 10.18
N ALA A 44 5.61 14.76 10.97
CA ALA A 44 7.06 14.88 10.86
C ALA A 44 7.75 13.51 11.04
N ILE A 45 7.15 12.64 11.87
CA ILE A 45 7.59 11.26 12.06
C ILE A 45 6.76 10.35 11.15
N SER A 46 7.38 9.87 10.07
CA SER A 46 6.73 9.03 9.07
C SER A 46 7.54 7.81 8.67
N ALA A 47 6.88 6.89 7.96
CA ALA A 47 7.46 5.79 7.22
C ALA A 47 6.85 5.72 5.82
N GLY A 48 7.58 5.11 4.88
CA GLY A 48 7.17 5.04 3.48
C GLY A 48 7.00 6.42 2.84
N VAL A 49 5.95 6.57 2.04
CA VAL A 49 5.66 7.84 1.33
C VAL A 49 5.04 8.94 2.20
N GLY A 50 4.77 8.66 3.49
CA GLY A 50 4.12 9.61 4.40
C GLY A 50 2.63 9.82 4.13
N PRO A 51 1.98 10.76 4.85
CA PRO A 51 0.55 11.07 4.67
C PRO A 51 0.23 11.70 3.32
N ASP A 52 1.15 12.50 2.79
CA ASP A 52 0.93 13.30 1.57
C ASP A 52 1.44 12.62 0.29
N ASN A 53 1.96 11.39 0.41
CA ASN A 53 2.57 10.64 -0.70
C ASN A 53 3.72 11.40 -1.41
N ASP A 54 4.42 12.28 -0.68
CA ASP A 54 5.44 13.18 -1.21
C ASP A 54 6.86 12.79 -0.80
N ARG A 55 7.01 11.80 0.11
CA ARG A 55 8.32 11.36 0.58
C ARG A 55 8.95 10.35 -0.38
N PRO A 56 10.25 10.50 -0.71
CA PRO A 56 10.95 9.55 -1.56
C PRO A 56 11.07 8.21 -0.83
N CYS A 57 10.67 7.14 -1.50
CA CYS A 57 10.74 5.80 -0.96
C CYS A 57 10.73 4.78 -2.10
N ASP A 58 11.77 3.94 -2.13
CA ASP A 58 11.95 2.94 -3.18
C ASP A 58 11.28 1.60 -2.82
N ASP A 59 11.29 1.24 -1.53
CA ASP A 59 10.86 -0.10 -1.07
C ASP A 59 9.40 -0.16 -0.58
N CYS A 60 8.67 0.96 -0.61
CA CYS A 60 7.28 1.05 -0.15
C CYS A 60 6.26 1.22 -1.28
N CYS A 61 6.66 0.93 -2.52
CA CYS A 61 5.76 0.91 -3.66
C CYS A 61 5.85 -0.44 -4.37
N PHE A 62 4.72 -0.90 -4.90
CA PHE A 62 4.64 -2.09 -5.72
C PHE A 62 3.75 -1.84 -6.94
N ILE A 63 4.02 -2.56 -8.02
CA ILE A 63 3.18 -2.53 -9.21
C ILE A 63 2.13 -3.63 -9.05
N CYS A 64 0.86 -3.26 -9.19
CA CYS A 64 -0.24 -4.20 -9.26
C CYS A 64 -0.06 -5.04 -10.53
N VAL A 65 0.27 -6.31 -10.36
CA VAL A 65 0.32 -7.30 -11.43
C VAL A 65 -0.83 -8.27 -11.26
N HIS A 66 -1.36 -8.75 -12.37
CA HIS A 66 -2.39 -9.79 -12.33
C HIS A 66 -1.79 -11.02 -11.62
N HIS A 67 -2.41 -11.46 -10.53
CA HIS A 67 -1.98 -12.65 -9.83
C HIS A 67 -2.49 -13.88 -10.61
N SER A 68 -1.82 -14.23 -11.71
CA SER A 68 -2.07 -15.51 -12.37
C SER A 68 -1.41 -16.61 -11.55
N THR A 69 -2.19 -17.29 -10.72
CA THR A 69 -1.76 -18.59 -10.20
C THR A 69 -1.82 -19.58 -11.37
N GLU A 70 -0.75 -19.65 -12.17
CA GLU A 70 -0.61 -20.73 -13.14
C GLU A 70 -0.46 -22.06 -12.37
N THR A 71 -1.44 -22.93 -12.49
CA THR A 71 -1.34 -24.31 -12.00
C THR A 71 -0.47 -25.08 -12.97
N VAL A 72 0.72 -25.50 -12.54
CA VAL A 72 1.55 -26.42 -13.33
C VAL A 72 0.97 -27.82 -13.17
N ASP A 73 0.27 -28.30 -14.19
CA ASP A 73 -0.11 -29.71 -14.31
C ASP A 73 1.14 -30.51 -14.68
N LEU A 74 1.69 -31.26 -13.72
CA LEU A 74 2.76 -32.21 -13.99
C LEU A 74 2.18 -33.42 -14.71
N VAL A 75 2.43 -33.53 -16.01
CA VAL A 75 2.18 -34.78 -16.77
C VAL A 75 3.34 -35.75 -16.52
N GLU A 76 3.01 -36.94 -16.03
CA GLU A 76 3.93 -38.07 -15.82
C GLU A 76 4.35 -38.72 -17.16
#